data_AF-X1MLR6-F1
#
_entry.id   AF-X1MLR6-F1
#
_cell.length_a   1.000
_cell.length_b   1.000
_cell.length_c   1.000
_cell.angle_alpha   90.00
_cell.angle_beta   90.00
_cell.angle_gamma   90.00
#
_symmetry.space_group_name_H-M   'P 1'
#
loop_
_entity.id
_entity.type
_entity.pdbx_description
1 polymer ?
#
loop_
_entity_poly.entity_id
_entity_poly.type
_entity_poly.pdbx_seq_one_letter_code
_entity_poly.pdbx_strand_id
1 'polypeptide(L)'
;MDEDRQLALYQIGIQNMWNDVYEVELVWHYVAFDKEIRSKRTEEELDELKKDTLNWIKKIEATREFLPNESILCGWCYYKDICPLYKHEYMVGNLPVNKYLKDSGVKLVNEFAKLDDKKKSYKAKIEEIDEELKEIKEA
;
A
#
# COMPACT_ATOMS: atom_id res chain seq x y z
N MET A 1 14.82 -13.35 8.63
CA MET A 1 14.57 -13.14 10.07
C MET A 1 15.71 -12.35 10.69
N ASP A 2 16.95 -12.61 10.27
CA ASP A 2 18.10 -11.73 10.52
C ASP A 2 18.00 -10.36 9.84
N GLU A 3 16.88 -10.01 9.21
CA GLU A 3 16.61 -8.64 8.76
C GLU A 3 15.58 -7.94 9.66
N ASP A 4 15.04 -8.65 10.67
CA ASP A 4 14.11 -8.07 11.61
C ASP A 4 14.82 -7.06 12.51
N ARG A 5 14.35 -5.82 12.43
CA ARG A 5 14.91 -4.68 13.16
C ARG A 5 14.45 -4.62 14.62
N GLN A 6 13.36 -5.29 14.99
CA GLN A 6 12.71 -5.06 16.26
C GLN A 6 13.58 -5.51 17.43
N LEU A 7 14.06 -6.76 17.39
CA LEU A 7 14.92 -7.31 18.45
C LEU A 7 16.28 -6.61 18.52
N ALA A 8 16.85 -6.22 17.38
CA ALA A 8 18.10 -5.48 17.33
C ALA A 8 17.99 -4.07 17.95
N LEU A 9 16.83 -3.39 17.81
CA LEU A 9 16.58 -2.13 18.50
C LEU A 9 16.54 -2.30 20.03
N TYR A 10 16.01 -3.42 20.55
CA TYR A 10 16.07 -3.73 21.98
C TYR A 10 17.50 -3.95 22.47
N GLN A 11 18.33 -4.66 21.71
CA GLN A 11 19.76 -4.83 22.03
C GLN A 11 20.46 -3.48 22.15
N ILE A 12 20.25 -2.56 21.20
CA ILE A 12 20.79 -1.20 21.26
C ILE A 12 20.33 -0.48 22.54
N GLY A 13 19.05 -0.62 22.91
CA GLY A 13 18.52 -0.03 24.14
C GLY A 13 19.22 -0.55 25.40
N ILE A 14 19.31 -1.88 25.54
CA ILE A 14 19.91 -2.54 26.70
C ILE A 14 21.39 -2.16 26.85
N GLN A 15 22.17 -2.21 25.77
CA GLN A 15 23.60 -1.87 25.82
C GLN A 15 23.86 -0.39 26.11
N ASN A 16 22.92 0.51 25.80
CA ASN A 16 23.01 1.93 26.18
C ASN A 16 22.59 2.18 27.64
N MET A 17 21.75 1.33 28.22
CA MET A 17 21.27 1.48 29.59
C MET A 17 22.24 0.91 30.63
N TRP A 18 22.99 -0.13 30.27
CA TRP A 18 23.87 -0.87 31.17
C TRP A 18 25.26 -1.08 30.55
N ASN A 19 26.30 -0.65 31.27
CA ASN A 19 27.70 -0.71 30.81
C ASN A 19 28.35 -2.09 30.98
N ASP A 20 27.68 -3.03 31.63
CA ASP A 20 28.13 -4.39 31.94
C ASP A 20 27.49 -5.46 31.02
N VAL A 21 26.88 -5.03 29.92
CA VAL A 21 26.30 -5.94 28.92
C VAL A 21 27.31 -6.21 27.80
N TYR A 22 27.98 -7.36 27.90
CA TYR A 22 29.02 -7.77 26.96
C TYR A 22 28.51 -8.60 25.78
N GLU A 23 27.46 -9.40 25.99
CA GLU A 23 26.89 -10.27 24.96
C GLU A 23 25.37 -10.26 25.04
N VAL A 24 24.72 -10.21 23.87
CA VAL A 24 23.26 -10.24 23.73
C VAL A 24 22.90 -11.28 22.69
N GLU A 25 21.99 -12.18 23.05
CA GLU A 25 21.37 -13.13 22.13
C GLU A 25 19.90 -12.75 21.90
N LEU A 26 19.51 -12.63 20.64
CA LEU A 26 18.14 -12.31 20.25
C LEU A 26 17.37 -13.61 20.07
N VAL A 27 16.33 -13.82 20.88
CA VAL A 27 15.53 -15.05 20.85
C VAL A 27 14.07 -14.72 20.50
N TRP A 28 13.60 -15.30 19.39
CA TRP A 28 12.20 -15.28 18.99
C TRP A 28 11.52 -16.60 19.38
N HIS A 29 10.61 -16.56 20.34
CA HIS A 29 9.82 -17.73 20.75
C HIS A 29 8.52 -17.83 19.93
N TYR A 30 8.41 -18.86 19.10
CA TYR A 30 7.22 -19.19 18.31
C TYR A 30 6.40 -20.27 19.02
N VAL A 31 5.68 -19.84 20.06
CA VAL A 31 5.01 -20.68 21.07
C VAL A 31 4.08 -21.73 20.46
N ALA A 32 3.31 -21.37 19.43
CA ALA A 32 2.33 -22.27 18.82
C ALA A 32 2.95 -23.56 18.23
N PHE A 33 4.25 -23.54 17.94
CA PHE A 33 4.96 -24.68 17.36
C PHE A 33 6.14 -25.13 18.22
N ASP A 34 6.26 -24.60 19.44
CA ASP A 34 7.39 -24.86 20.35
C ASP A 34 8.75 -24.69 19.66
N LYS A 35 8.90 -23.58 18.92
CA LYS A 35 10.13 -23.26 18.17
C LYS A 35 10.78 -22.00 18.69
N GLU A 36 12.11 -22.02 18.71
CA GLU A 36 12.92 -20.84 18.97
C GLU A 36 13.77 -20.54 17.75
N ILE A 37 13.85 -19.26 17.40
CA ILE A 37 14.86 -18.77 16.46
C ILE A 37 15.80 -17.85 17.23
N ARG A 38 17.10 -18.12 17.11
CA ARG A 38 18.16 -17.36 17.78
C ARG A 38 18.98 -16.64 16.73
N SER A 39 19.33 -15.39 17.02
CA SER A 39 20.13 -14.54 16.16
C SER A 39 21.07 -13.69 17.00
N LYS A 40 22.20 -13.30 16.40
CA LYS A 40 23.18 -12.38 17.00
C LYS A 40 23.47 -11.28 16.01
N ARG A 41 23.78 -10.10 16.53
CA ARG A 41 24.14 -8.92 15.74
C ARG A 41 25.58 -8.53 15.97
N THR A 42 26.28 -8.18 14.90
CA THR A 42 27.58 -7.52 15.01
C THR A 42 27.40 -6.04 15.34
N GLU A 43 28.46 -5.41 15.86
CA GLU A 43 28.42 -3.99 16.19
C GLU A 43 28.18 -3.12 14.95
N GLU A 44 28.73 -3.52 13.79
CA GLU A 44 28.51 -2.85 12.51
C GLU A 44 27.04 -2.89 12.07
N GLU A 45 26.37 -4.05 12.20
CA GLU A 45 24.95 -4.19 11.87
C GLU A 45 24.07 -3.32 12.77
N LEU A 46 24.41 -3.21 14.06
CA LEU A 46 23.69 -2.35 15.00
C LEU A 46 23.89 -0.87 14.66
N ASP A 47 25.10 -0.46 14.26
CA ASP A 47 25.40 0.91 13.89
C ASP A 47 24.74 1.32 12.56
N GLU A 48 24.67 0.41 11.59
CA GLU A 48 23.89 0.61 10.36
C GLU A 48 22.40 0.76 10.69
N LEU A 49 21.84 -0.14 11.51
CA LEU A 49 20.46 -0.05 11.96
C LEU A 49 20.15 1.27 12.68
N LYS A 50 21.06 1.77 13.53
CA LYS A 50 20.91 3.08 14.19
C LYS A 50 20.84 4.20 13.16
N LYS A 51 21.76 4.21 12.18
CA LYS A 51 21.79 5.24 11.12
C LYS A 51 20.50 5.23 10.31
N ASP A 52 20.04 4.05 9.89
CA ASP A 52 18.81 3.90 9.11
C ASP A 52 17.58 4.31 9.90
N THR A 53 17.53 3.94 11.18
CA THR A 53 16.42 4.34 12.08
C THR A 53 16.38 5.86 12.24
N LEU A 54 17.53 6.52 12.43
CA LEU A 54 17.60 7.99 12.50
C LEU A 54 17.18 8.66 11.19
N ASN A 55 17.57 8.09 10.04
CA ASN A 55 17.14 8.58 8.74
C ASN A 55 15.62 8.47 8.55
N TRP A 56 15.04 7.34 8.99
CA TRP A 56 13.59 7.15 9.00
C TRP A 56 12.87 8.16 9.89
N ILE A 57 13.38 8.40 11.11
CA ILE A 57 12.81 9.40 12.03
C ILE A 57 12.80 10.79 11.37
N LYS A 58 13.95 11.22 10.83
CA LYS A 58 14.06 12.51 10.13
C LYS A 58 13.07 12.63 8.97
N LYS A 59 12.91 11.56 8.19
CA LYS A 59 11.95 11.51 7.08
C LYS A 59 10.51 11.67 7.59
N ILE A 60 10.15 10.97 8.66
CA ILE A 60 8.80 11.05 9.26
C ILE A 60 8.54 12.47 9.79
N GLU A 61 9.49 13.06 10.51
CA GLU A 61 9.35 14.42 11.08
C GLU A 61 9.28 15.52 10.01
N ALA A 62 9.98 15.34 8.90
CA ALA A 62 9.94 16.24 7.75
C ALA A 62 8.68 16.08 6.88
N THR A 63 8.01 14.92 6.95
CA THR A 63 6.83 14.62 6.14
C THR A 63 5.64 15.44 6.64
N ARG A 64 4.94 16.11 5.70
CA ARG A 64 3.73 16.90 5.98
C ARG A 64 2.46 16.16 5.61
N GLU A 65 2.53 15.29 4.61
CA GLU A 65 1.40 14.52 4.11
C GLU A 65 1.79 13.04 4.05
N PHE A 66 0.97 12.19 4.67
CA PHE A 66 1.17 10.75 4.70
C PHE A 66 0.24 10.08 3.70
N LEU A 67 0.64 10.10 2.43
CA LEU A 67 -0.12 9.43 1.37
C LEU A 67 -0.05 7.91 1.55
N PRO A 68 -1.18 7.20 1.43
CA PRO A 68 -1.19 5.74 1.49
C PRO A 68 -0.49 5.15 0.26
N ASN A 69 0.07 3.96 0.44
CA ASN A 69 0.60 3.15 -0.64
C ASN A 69 -0.14 1.82 -0.67
N GLU A 70 -0.66 1.44 -1.84
CA GLU A 70 -1.33 0.16 -2.01
C GLU A 70 -0.35 -1.01 -1.87
N SER A 71 -0.79 -2.07 -1.20
CA SER A 71 -0.03 -3.31 -1.06
C SER A 71 -0.97 -4.47 -0.74
N ILE A 72 -0.43 -5.69 -0.73
CA ILE A 72 -1.18 -6.89 -0.31
C ILE A 72 -1.71 -6.79 1.13
N LEU A 73 -1.09 -5.95 1.97
CA LEU A 73 -1.52 -5.72 3.35
C LEU A 73 -2.76 -4.84 3.44
N CYS A 74 -3.14 -4.13 2.37
CA CYS A 74 -4.38 -3.35 2.35
C CYS A 74 -5.59 -4.23 2.68
N GLY A 75 -5.61 -5.51 2.28
CA GLY A 75 -6.66 -6.47 2.63
C GLY A 75 -6.92 -6.61 4.13
N TRP A 76 -5.88 -6.43 4.95
CA TRP A 76 -5.89 -6.61 6.41
C TRP A 76 -5.87 -5.27 7.18
N CYS A 77 -5.89 -4.14 6.48
CA CYS A 77 -5.81 -2.82 7.08
C CYS A 77 -7.14 -2.44 7.76
N TYR A 78 -7.09 -2.09 9.05
CA TYR A 78 -8.26 -1.65 9.82
C TYR A 78 -8.72 -0.22 9.49
N TYR A 79 -7.90 0.58 8.81
CA TYR A 79 -8.15 2.01 8.55
C TYR A 79 -8.70 2.30 7.15
N LYS A 80 -9.37 1.33 6.51
CA LYS A 80 -9.92 1.49 5.14
C LYS A 80 -11.00 2.56 5.03
N ASP A 81 -11.75 2.76 6.11
CA ASP A 81 -12.82 3.74 6.23
C ASP A 81 -12.33 5.20 6.14
N ILE A 82 -11.10 5.46 6.56
CA ILE A 82 -10.46 6.79 6.47
C ILE A 82 -9.41 6.88 5.35
N CYS A 83 -8.97 5.75 4.79
CA CYS A 83 -7.97 5.72 3.73
C CYS A 83 -8.51 6.38 2.45
N PRO A 84 -7.85 7.40 1.88
CA PRO A 84 -8.36 8.10 0.69
C PRO A 84 -8.50 7.20 -0.54
N LEU A 85 -7.81 6.06 -0.60
CA LEU A 85 -7.92 5.09 -1.70
C LEU A 85 -9.17 4.19 -1.58
N TYR A 86 -9.60 3.86 -0.36
CA TYR A 86 -10.67 2.88 -0.12
C TYR A 86 -11.92 3.48 0.55
N LYS A 87 -11.85 4.72 1.02
CA LYS A 87 -12.93 5.35 1.80
C LYS A 87 -14.25 5.39 1.03
N HIS A 88 -14.23 5.71 -0.28
CA HIS A 88 -15.47 5.74 -1.07
C HIS A 88 -16.07 4.34 -1.21
N GLU A 89 -15.26 3.34 -1.58
CA GLU A 89 -15.69 1.94 -1.66
C GLU A 89 -16.28 1.45 -0.33
N TYR A 90 -15.60 1.74 0.79
CA TYR A 90 -16.04 1.33 2.12
C TYR A 90 -17.34 2.02 2.54
N MET A 91 -17.49 3.33 2.29
CA MET A 91 -18.73 4.05 2.59
C MET A 91 -19.90 3.56 1.74
N VAL A 92 -19.66 3.36 0.45
CA VAL A 92 -20.71 3.03 -0.53
C VAL A 92 -21.11 1.55 -0.46
N GLY A 93 -20.16 0.65 -0.24
CA GLY A 93 -20.43 -0.79 -0.08
C GLY A 93 -21.29 -1.12 1.15
N ASN A 94 -21.31 -0.24 2.16
CA ASN A 94 -22.15 -0.38 3.34
C ASN A 94 -23.56 0.24 3.20
N LEU A 95 -23.88 0.90 2.07
CA LEU A 95 -25.19 1.52 1.87
C LEU A 95 -26.24 0.53 1.34
N PRO A 96 -27.52 0.66 1.74
CA PRO A 96 -28.62 -0.06 1.10
C PRO A 96 -28.70 0.27 -0.41
N VAL A 97 -29.07 -0.70 -1.24
CA VAL A 97 -29.11 -0.62 -2.72
C VAL A 97 -29.78 0.67 -3.24
N ASN A 98 -30.89 1.10 -2.63
CA ASN A 98 -31.63 2.30 -3.04
C ASN A 98 -30.93 3.63 -2.70
N LYS A 99 -29.99 3.63 -1.76
CA LYS A 99 -29.17 4.80 -1.41
C LYS A 99 -27.84 4.81 -2.18
N TYR A 100 -27.29 3.64 -2.48
CA TYR A 100 -26.12 3.44 -3.34
C TYR A 100 -26.26 4.15 -4.71
N LEU A 101 -27.38 3.92 -5.42
CA LEU A 101 -27.63 4.53 -6.73
C LEU A 101 -27.77 6.07 -6.70
N LYS A 102 -27.94 6.66 -5.52
CA LYS A 102 -28.07 8.11 -5.37
C LYS A 102 -26.73 8.82 -5.16
N ASP A 103 -25.67 8.07 -4.82
CA ASP A 103 -24.31 8.61 -4.62
C ASP A 103 -23.79 9.33 -5.87
N SER A 104 -23.15 10.48 -5.67
CA SER A 104 -22.67 11.32 -6.78
C SER A 104 -21.51 10.65 -7.54
N GLY A 105 -20.63 9.93 -6.84
CA GLY A 105 -19.53 9.20 -7.45
C GLY A 105 -20.04 8.04 -8.31
N VAL A 106 -20.97 7.25 -7.78
CA VAL A 106 -21.60 6.14 -8.52
C VAL A 106 -22.30 6.63 -9.79
N LYS A 107 -23.03 7.75 -9.72
CA LYS A 107 -23.67 8.34 -10.90
C LYS A 107 -22.67 8.75 -11.97
N LEU A 108 -21.58 9.41 -11.56
CA LEU A 108 -20.55 9.88 -12.48
C LEU A 108 -19.85 8.73 -13.20
N VAL A 109 -19.51 7.66 -12.48
CA VAL A 109 -18.90 6.45 -13.09
C VAL A 109 -19.86 5.78 -14.07
N ASN A 110 -21.14 5.66 -13.71
CA ASN A 110 -22.15 5.09 -14.62
C ASN A 110 -22.35 5.94 -15.88
N GLU A 111 -22.33 7.26 -15.76
CA GLU A 111 -22.41 8.17 -16.90
C GLU A 111 -21.16 8.08 -17.78
N PHE A 112 -19.98 8.03 -17.17
CA PHE A 112 -18.72 7.84 -17.87
C PHE A 112 -18.72 6.54 -18.67
N ALA A 113 -19.13 5.42 -18.07
CA ALA A 113 -19.23 4.12 -18.77
C ALA A 113 -20.14 4.20 -20.01
N LYS A 114 -21.30 4.84 -19.88
CA LYS A 114 -22.21 5.06 -21.02
C LYS A 114 -21.59 5.91 -22.12
N LEU A 115 -20.85 6.95 -21.75
CA LEU A 115 -20.18 7.83 -22.72
C LEU A 115 -19.00 7.13 -23.40
N ASP A 116 -18.25 6.30 -22.68
CA ASP A 116 -17.14 5.51 -23.22
C ASP A 116 -17.63 4.47 -24.24
N ASP A 117 -18.73 3.76 -23.94
CA ASP A 117 -19.35 2.84 -24.88
C ASP A 117 -19.82 3.55 -26.16
N LYS A 118 -20.45 4.73 -26.02
CA LYS A 118 -20.82 5.56 -27.17
C LYS A 118 -19.61 5.97 -27.97
N LYS A 119 -18.53 6.43 -27.31
CA LYS A 119 -17.27 6.81 -27.96
C LYS A 119 -16.68 5.66 -28.77
N LYS A 120 -16.65 4.44 -28.22
CA LYS A 120 -16.21 3.24 -28.95
C LYS A 120 -17.10 2.96 -30.16
N SER A 121 -18.42 3.04 -29.99
CA SER A 121 -19.36 2.82 -31.10
C SER A 121 -19.22 3.85 -32.23
N TYR A 122 -19.01 5.13 -31.89
CA TYR A 122 -18.78 6.17 -32.89
C TYR A 122 -17.43 6.01 -33.57
N LYS A 123 -16.39 5.59 -32.84
CA LYS A 123 -15.08 5.32 -33.42
C LYS A 123 -15.13 4.19 -34.45
N ALA A 124 -15.81 3.08 -34.14
CA ALA A 124 -16.00 1.98 -35.08
C ALA A 124 -16.73 2.44 -36.35
N LYS A 125 -17.81 3.23 -36.20
CA LYS A 125 -18.53 3.80 -37.35
C LYS A 125 -17.68 4.74 -38.19
N ILE A 126 -16.80 5.54 -37.57
CA ILE A 126 -15.88 6.41 -38.30
C ILE A 126 -14.89 5.57 -39.11
N GLU A 127 -14.34 4.50 -38.52
CA GLU A 127 -13.42 3.58 -39.20
C GLU A 127 -14.10 2.90 -40.41
N GLU A 128 -15.34 2.43 -40.27
CA GLU A 128 -16.14 1.86 -41.38
C GLU A 128 -16.33 2.89 -42.52
N ILE A 129 -16.71 4.12 -42.20
CA ILE A 129 -16.90 5.18 -43.21
C ILE A 129 -15.57 5.54 -43.88
N ASP A 130 -14.46 5.57 -43.14
CA ASP A 130 -13.13 5.86 -43.69
C ASP A 130 -12.67 4.77 -44.67
N GLU A 131 -13.05 3.50 -44.44
CA GLU A 131 -12.82 2.40 -45.38
C GLU A 131 -13.66 2.56 -46.65
N GLU A 132 -14.97 2.80 -46.52
CA GLU A 132 -15.85 3.06 -47.67
C GLU A 132 -15.35 4.25 -48.51
N LEU A 133 -14.88 5.32 -47.86
CA LEU A 133 -14.32 6.49 -48.54
C LEU A 133 -13.00 6.20 -49.27
N LYS A 134 -12.21 5.21 -48.83
CA LYS A 134 -11.02 4.78 -49.58
C LYS A 134 -11.42 3.99 -50.82
N GLU A 135 -12.37 3.06 -50.69
CA GLU A 135 -12.87 2.29 -51.82
C GLU A 135 -13.46 3.18 -52.92
N ILE A 136 -14.20 4.23 -52.55
CA ILE A 136 -14.74 5.22 -53.50
C ILE A 136 -13.63 6.04 -54.18
N LYS A 137 -12.50 6.31 -53.51
CA LYS A 137 -11.38 7.07 -54.10
C LYS A 137 -10.50 6.25 -55.04
N GLU A 138 -10.55 4.92 -54.92
CA GLU A 138 -9.78 3.99 -55.76
C GLU A 138 -10.56 3.54 -57.01
N ALA A 139 -11.86 3.86 -57.11
CA ALA A 139 -12.74 3.63 -58.26
C ALA A 139 -12.74 4.81 -59.25
#